data_AF-A0A1I3UB80-F1
#
_entry.id   AF-A0A1I3UB80-F1
#
_cell.length_a   1.000
_cell.length_b   1.000
_cell.length_c   1.000
_cell.angle_alpha   90.00
_cell.angle_beta   90.00
_cell.angle_gamma   90.00
#
_symmetry.space_group_name_H-M   'P 1'
#
loop_
_entity.id
_entity.type
_entity.pdbx_description
1 polymer ?
#
loop_
_entity_poly.entity_id
_entity_poly.type
_entity_poly.pdbx_seq_one_letter_code
_entity_poly.pdbx_strand_id
1 'polypeptide(L)'
;MSRDRANGPGLAVAAAMIGGAAAIVTATGLSALARPDDRAVRLAQVERKLDRIETLQRGGDGGPAYPRGAICREGVGPGAGAVERKLRAGLGQAKLAAITFEPSTPVGDSLLAVNFRFETIGSYEDAMALLSDLDAVRPTLFADTVDLVSKTSAVSLQFSGHFYCSTSARL
;
A
#
# COMPACT_ATOMS: atom_id res chain seq x y z
N MET A 1 -63.09 1.16 -44.60
CA MET A 1 -62.59 2.49 -45.05
C MET A 1 -62.46 3.35 -43.80
N SER A 2 -61.35 3.96 -43.41
CA SER A 2 -59.94 3.91 -43.81
C SER A 2 -59.15 4.26 -42.56
N ARG A 3 -58.02 3.57 -42.34
CA ARG A 3 -56.96 4.03 -41.43
C ARG A 3 -56.26 5.19 -42.12
N ASP A 4 -56.05 6.30 -41.43
CA ASP A 4 -54.91 7.17 -41.76
C ASP A 4 -54.06 7.45 -40.53
N ARG A 5 -52.82 6.99 -40.65
CA ARG A 5 -51.70 7.20 -39.76
C ARG A 5 -51.18 8.61 -39.99
N ALA A 6 -51.05 9.41 -38.94
CA ALA A 6 -50.14 10.55 -38.92
C ALA A 6 -49.00 10.26 -37.93
N ASN A 7 -48.19 9.25 -38.25
CA ASN A 7 -46.86 9.09 -37.66
C ASN A 7 -45.91 10.07 -38.36
N GLY A 8 -45.81 11.29 -37.82
CA GLY A 8 -44.86 12.29 -38.32
C GLY A 8 -43.45 12.07 -37.76
N PRO A 9 -42.39 12.14 -38.58
CA PRO A 9 -41.00 12.01 -38.13
C PRO A 9 -40.55 13.13 -37.17
N GLY A 10 -41.29 14.23 -37.07
CA GLY A 10 -40.97 15.36 -36.18
C GLY A 10 -41.09 15.06 -34.68
N LEU A 11 -42.03 14.20 -34.26
CA LEU A 11 -42.20 13.83 -32.85
C LEU A 11 -41.11 12.87 -32.35
N ALA A 12 -40.62 11.99 -33.24
CA ALA A 12 -39.50 11.09 -32.93
C ALA A 12 -38.17 11.85 -32.76
N VAL A 13 -37.94 12.89 -33.57
CA VAL A 13 -36.74 13.73 -33.50
C VAL A 13 -36.74 14.59 -32.22
N ALA A 14 -37.90 15.14 -31.82
CA ALA A 14 -38.00 15.92 -30.59
C ALA A 14 -37.78 15.09 -29.32
N ALA A 15 -38.32 13.86 -29.27
CA ALA A 15 -38.09 12.94 -28.15
C ALA A 15 -36.63 12.48 -28.06
N ALA A 16 -35.95 12.27 -29.20
CA ALA A 16 -34.54 11.91 -29.23
C ALA A 16 -33.61 13.03 -28.73
N MET A 17 -33.92 14.30 -29.03
CA MET A 17 -33.14 15.45 -28.59
C MET A 17 -33.23 15.68 -27.07
N ILE A 18 -34.41 15.49 -26.47
CA ILE A 18 -34.61 15.64 -25.02
C ILE A 18 -33.95 14.49 -24.25
N GLY A 19 -34.05 13.26 -24.75
CA GLY A 19 -33.36 12.10 -24.17
C GLY A 19 -31.83 12.22 -24.25
N GLY A 20 -31.29 12.73 -25.36
CA GLY A 20 -29.86 12.98 -25.53
C GLY A 20 -29.31 14.03 -24.57
N ALA A 21 -30.03 15.13 -24.34
CA ALA A 21 -29.62 16.18 -23.40
C ALA A 21 -29.61 15.69 -21.93
N ALA A 22 -30.61 14.89 -21.53
CA ALA A 22 -30.69 14.33 -20.18
C ALA A 22 -29.57 13.29 -19.90
N ALA A 23 -29.16 12.52 -20.92
CA ALA A 23 -28.06 11.57 -20.81
C ALA A 23 -26.69 12.27 -20.67
N ILE A 24 -26.49 13.40 -21.35
CA ILE A 24 -25.23 14.15 -21.26
C ILE A 24 -25.08 14.79 -19.88
N VAL A 25 -26.15 15.37 -19.32
CA VAL A 25 -26.12 16.01 -17.99
C VAL A 25 -25.88 14.99 -16.87
N THR A 26 -26.51 13.82 -16.93
CA THR A 26 -26.29 12.74 -15.95
C THR A 26 -24.88 12.15 -16.05
N ALA A 27 -24.32 12.00 -17.25
CA ALA A 27 -22.94 11.54 -17.45
C ALA A 27 -21.90 12.52 -16.90
N THR A 28 -22.10 13.83 -17.06
CA THR A 28 -21.21 14.85 -16.46
C THR A 28 -21.34 14.92 -14.93
N GLY A 29 -22.55 14.76 -14.38
CA GLY A 29 -22.77 14.73 -12.93
C GLY A 29 -22.12 13.52 -12.26
N LEU A 30 -22.22 12.34 -12.87
CA LEU A 30 -21.58 11.11 -12.39
C LEU A 30 -20.05 11.14 -12.57
N SER A 31 -19.55 11.80 -13.63
CA SER A 31 -18.11 11.97 -13.85
C SER A 31 -17.44 12.92 -12.85
N ALA A 32 -18.19 13.86 -12.28
CA ALA A 32 -17.73 14.73 -11.19
C ALA A 32 -17.69 13.97 -9.85
N LEU A 33 -18.64 13.07 -9.60
CA LEU A 33 -18.68 12.24 -8.39
C LEU A 33 -17.67 11.07 -8.41
N ALA A 34 -17.25 10.62 -9.59
CA ALA A 34 -16.28 9.51 -9.75
C ALA A 34 -14.82 9.96 -9.81
N ARG A 35 -14.54 11.26 -9.89
CA ARG A 35 -13.18 11.79 -9.82
C ARG A 35 -12.89 12.21 -8.38
N PRO A 36 -12.05 11.49 -7.63
CA PRO A 36 -11.63 11.96 -6.32
C PRO A 36 -10.92 13.31 -6.49
N ASP A 37 -11.36 14.32 -5.74
CA ASP A 37 -10.82 15.69 -5.76
C ASP A 37 -9.29 15.72 -5.57
N ASP A 38 -8.73 14.69 -4.93
CA ASP A 38 -7.31 14.53 -4.66
C ASP A 38 -6.51 13.85 -5.78
N ARG A 39 -7.07 13.66 -6.99
CA ARG A 39 -6.33 13.00 -8.08
C ARG A 39 -5.00 13.70 -8.36
N ALA A 40 -4.97 15.03 -8.37
CA ALA A 40 -3.77 15.82 -8.59
C ALA A 40 -2.74 15.63 -7.45
N VAL A 41 -3.22 15.56 -6.21
CA VAL A 41 -2.36 15.33 -5.02
C VAL A 41 -1.75 13.94 -5.06
N ARG A 42 -2.56 12.91 -5.37
CA ARG A 42 -2.09 11.53 -5.53
C ARG A 42 -1.12 11.40 -6.70
N LEU A 43 -1.39 12.05 -7.84
CA LEU A 43 -0.49 12.04 -9.00
C LEU A 43 0.86 12.70 -8.66
N ALA A 44 0.83 13.87 -8.01
CA ALA A 44 2.05 14.56 -7.55
C ALA A 44 2.82 13.74 -6.51
N GLN A 45 2.14 12.91 -5.70
CA GLN A 45 2.81 12.01 -4.76
C GLN A 45 3.46 10.82 -5.48
N VAL A 46 2.83 10.31 -6.55
CA VAL A 46 3.39 9.24 -7.40
C VAL A 46 4.58 9.77 -8.22
N GLU A 47 4.46 10.94 -8.83
CA GLU A 47 5.54 11.59 -9.58
C GLU A 47 6.75 11.85 -8.69
N ARG A 48 6.55 12.35 -7.46
CA ARG A 48 7.64 12.50 -6.47
C ARG A 48 8.31 11.17 -6.11
N LYS A 49 7.56 10.06 -6.09
CA LYS A 49 8.13 8.72 -5.88
C LYS A 49 8.92 8.26 -7.10
N LEU A 50 8.45 8.56 -8.31
CA LEU A 50 9.13 8.24 -9.57
C LEU A 50 10.44 9.02 -9.71
N ASP A 51 10.43 10.34 -9.49
CA ASP A 51 11.64 11.18 -9.53
C ASP A 51 12.70 10.69 -8.54
N ARG A 52 12.27 10.23 -7.36
CA ARG A 52 13.15 9.65 -6.35
C ARG A 52 13.78 8.33 -6.83
N ILE A 53 13.01 7.48 -7.50
CA ILE A 53 13.52 6.22 -8.07
C ILE A 53 14.52 6.54 -9.19
N GLU A 54 14.21 7.52 -10.03
CA GLU A 54 15.05 7.89 -11.16
C GLU A 54 16.36 8.56 -10.71
N THR A 55 16.34 9.38 -9.66
CA THR A 55 17.57 9.92 -9.05
C THR A 55 18.42 8.83 -8.40
N LEU A 56 17.81 7.83 -7.76
CA LEU A 56 18.54 6.67 -7.23
C LEU A 56 19.17 5.82 -8.34
N GLN A 57 18.52 5.71 -9.50
CA GLN A 57 19.07 5.01 -10.67
C GLN A 57 20.22 5.77 -11.33
N ARG A 58 20.13 7.11 -11.45
CA ARG A 58 21.18 7.95 -12.07
C ARG A 58 22.44 8.11 -11.22
N GLY A 59 22.37 7.90 -9.91
CA GLY A 59 23.54 7.90 -9.03
C GLY A 59 24.39 6.62 -9.09
N GLY A 60 24.06 5.69 -10.01
CA GLY A 60 24.64 4.36 -10.10
C GLY A 60 26.04 4.32 -10.71
N ASP A 61 27.05 4.63 -9.90
CA ASP A 61 28.44 4.15 -10.09
C ASP A 61 29.01 3.50 -8.81
N GLY A 62 28.16 3.16 -7.83
CA GLY A 62 28.62 2.57 -6.57
C GLY A 62 27.51 2.01 -5.70
N GLY A 63 26.98 0.84 -6.08
CA GLY A 63 26.04 0.05 -5.27
C GLY A 63 24.68 0.70 -5.01
N PRO A 64 23.69 -0.06 -4.50
CA PRO A 64 22.41 0.51 -4.08
C PRO A 64 22.62 1.49 -2.90
N ALA A 65 22.41 2.79 -3.15
CA ALA A 65 22.47 3.84 -2.14
C ALA A 65 21.21 3.80 -1.26
N TYR A 66 21.22 2.97 -0.21
CA TYR A 66 20.12 2.92 0.75
C TYR A 66 20.10 4.16 1.66
N PRO A 67 18.93 4.77 1.91
CA PRO A 67 18.84 5.90 2.84
C PRO A 67 19.27 5.49 4.25
N ARG A 68 19.76 6.46 5.04
CA ARG A 68 20.20 6.19 6.42
C ARG A 68 19.06 5.54 7.21
N GLY A 69 19.38 4.42 7.87
CA GLY A 69 18.43 3.63 8.65
C GLY A 69 17.59 2.66 7.83
N ALA A 70 17.71 2.58 6.50
CA ALA A 70 16.96 1.60 5.72
C ALA A 70 17.45 0.15 5.89
N ILE A 71 18.74 -0.02 6.22
CA ILE A 71 19.35 -1.32 6.48
C ILE A 71 19.90 -1.39 7.91
N CYS A 72 19.84 -2.55 8.54
CA CYS A 72 20.53 -2.81 9.81
C CYS A 72 22.04 -2.94 9.55
N ARG A 73 22.84 -2.06 10.15
CA ARG A 73 24.31 -2.11 10.06
C ARG A 73 24.96 -2.96 11.15
N GLU A 74 24.25 -3.14 12.25
CA GLU A 74 24.72 -3.91 13.42
C GLU A 74 24.59 -5.43 13.23
N GLY A 75 24.08 -5.87 12.06
CA GLY A 75 23.86 -7.28 11.72
C GLY A 75 22.45 -7.80 12.06
N VAL A 76 22.22 -9.07 11.72
CA VAL A 76 20.89 -9.72 11.77
C VAL A 76 20.32 -9.80 13.18
N GLY A 77 21.12 -10.21 14.18
CA GLY A 77 20.64 -10.36 15.57
C GLY A 77 20.11 -9.06 16.18
N PRO A 78 20.91 -7.98 16.21
CA PRO A 78 20.46 -6.68 16.69
C PRO A 78 19.29 -6.11 15.86
N GLY A 79 19.31 -6.31 14.53
CA GLY A 79 18.24 -5.92 13.62
C GLY A 79 16.91 -6.58 13.96
N ALA A 80 16.88 -7.91 14.08
CA ALA A 80 15.68 -8.67 14.44
C ALA A 80 15.14 -8.24 15.81
N GLY A 81 16.02 -8.06 16.80
CA GLY A 81 15.62 -7.56 18.12
C GLY A 81 15.05 -6.14 18.08
N ALA A 82 15.55 -5.27 17.22
CA ALA A 82 15.01 -3.92 17.03
C ALA A 82 13.60 -3.96 16.41
N VAL A 83 13.41 -4.77 15.37
CA VAL A 83 12.10 -4.99 14.74
C VAL A 83 11.10 -5.55 15.73
N GLU A 84 11.46 -6.58 16.49
CA GLU A 84 10.60 -7.20 17.49
C GLU A 84 10.20 -6.22 18.61
N ARG A 85 11.14 -5.42 19.13
CA ARG A 85 10.83 -4.38 20.12
C ARG A 85 9.88 -3.33 19.56
N LYS A 86 10.09 -2.90 18.31
CA LYS A 86 9.23 -1.91 17.65
C LYS A 86 7.82 -2.45 17.41
N LEU A 87 7.71 -3.68 16.92
CA LEU A 87 6.44 -4.38 16.80
C LEU A 87 5.72 -4.40 18.15
N ARG A 88 6.38 -4.85 19.21
CA ARG A 88 5.77 -4.91 20.55
C ARG A 88 5.33 -3.55 21.08
N ALA A 89 6.10 -2.49 20.80
CA ALA A 89 5.74 -1.14 21.20
C ALA A 89 4.51 -0.61 20.45
N GLY A 90 4.31 -1.00 19.19
CA GLY A 90 3.19 -0.58 18.34
C GLY A 90 1.92 -1.43 18.46
N LEU A 91 1.93 -2.49 19.29
CA LEU A 91 0.75 -3.37 19.45
C LEU A 91 -0.46 -2.66 20.09
N GLY A 92 -0.23 -1.60 20.87
CA GLY A 92 -1.30 -0.95 21.63
C GLY A 92 -2.00 -1.94 22.57
N GLN A 93 -3.29 -2.19 22.34
CA GLN A 93 -4.09 -3.18 23.07
C GLN A 93 -4.13 -4.57 22.39
N ALA A 94 -3.62 -4.69 21.16
CA ALA A 94 -3.60 -5.95 20.44
C ALA A 94 -2.61 -6.95 21.08
N LYS A 95 -2.97 -8.23 21.03
CA LYS A 95 -2.11 -9.32 21.50
C LYS A 95 -1.25 -9.84 20.35
N LEU A 96 0.06 -9.92 20.54
CA LEU A 96 0.95 -10.68 19.66
C LEU A 96 0.74 -12.18 19.91
N ALA A 97 0.20 -12.89 18.93
CA ALA A 97 -0.03 -14.32 18.99
C ALA A 97 1.25 -15.10 18.66
N ALA A 98 1.98 -14.68 17.62
CA ALA A 98 3.23 -15.29 17.21
C ALA A 98 4.14 -14.28 16.52
N ILE A 99 5.45 -14.49 16.62
CA ILE A 99 6.47 -13.84 15.78
C ILE A 99 7.54 -14.87 15.45
N THR A 100 7.97 -14.93 14.19
CA THR A 100 9.04 -15.81 13.72
C THR A 100 9.96 -15.06 12.78
N PHE A 101 11.25 -15.30 12.93
CA PHE A 101 12.28 -14.86 11.99
C PHE A 101 12.83 -16.09 11.29
N GLU A 102 12.87 -16.04 9.96
CA GLU A 102 13.45 -17.12 9.15
C GLU A 102 14.96 -16.92 8.99
N PRO A 103 15.70 -17.98 8.64
CA PRO A 103 17.11 -17.85 8.30
C PRO A 103 17.33 -16.81 7.21
N SER A 104 18.31 -15.93 7.44
CA SER A 104 18.59 -14.84 6.49
C SER A 104 19.16 -15.36 5.18
N THR A 105 18.72 -14.79 4.06
CA THR A 105 19.20 -15.14 2.71
C THR A 105 20.13 -14.05 2.16
N PRO A 106 21.25 -14.41 1.53
CA PRO A 106 22.11 -13.42 0.86
C PRO A 106 21.38 -12.72 -0.29
N VAL A 107 21.54 -11.40 -0.37
CA VAL A 107 21.04 -10.57 -1.47
C VAL A 107 22.19 -9.73 -2.01
N GLY A 108 22.70 -10.13 -3.18
CA GLY A 108 23.95 -9.58 -3.70
C GLY A 108 25.13 -9.85 -2.77
N ASP A 109 26.16 -9.01 -2.85
CA ASP A 109 27.43 -9.26 -2.15
C ASP A 109 27.48 -8.67 -0.72
N SER A 110 26.59 -7.74 -0.39
CA SER A 110 26.72 -6.90 0.81
C SER A 110 25.52 -6.91 1.77
N LEU A 111 24.45 -7.66 1.44
CA LEU A 111 23.23 -7.70 2.22
C LEU A 111 22.73 -9.11 2.53
N LEU A 112 22.01 -9.19 3.65
CA LEU A 112 21.20 -10.31 4.07
C LEU A 112 19.76 -9.84 4.16
N ALA A 113 18.84 -10.51 3.45
CA ALA A 113 17.41 -10.38 3.68
C ALA A 113 17.02 -11.24 4.88
N VAL A 114 16.30 -10.65 5.82
CA VAL A 114 15.78 -11.32 7.00
C VAL A 114 14.26 -11.33 6.87
N ASN A 115 13.70 -12.50 6.54
CA ASN A 115 12.26 -12.65 6.47
C ASN A 115 11.69 -12.81 7.88
N PHE A 116 10.53 -12.23 8.11
CA PHE A 116 9.82 -12.35 9.36
C PHE A 116 8.32 -12.45 9.12
N ARG A 117 7.65 -13.08 10.07
CA ARG A 117 6.20 -13.20 10.10
C ARG A 117 5.71 -12.93 11.51
N PHE A 118 4.58 -12.27 11.63
CA PHE A 118 3.89 -12.15 12.91
C PHE A 118 2.38 -12.28 12.74
N GLU A 119 1.72 -12.70 13.83
CA GLU A 119 0.26 -12.69 13.94
C GLU A 119 -0.14 -11.88 15.17
N THR A 120 -1.11 -10.99 15.02
CA THR A 120 -1.75 -10.28 16.13
C THR A 120 -3.25 -10.52 16.16
N ILE A 121 -3.84 -10.45 17.35
CA ILE A 121 -5.28 -10.52 17.57
C ILE A 121 -5.70 -9.27 18.35
N GLY A 122 -6.60 -8.47 17.80
CA GLY A 122 -7.03 -7.20 18.42
C GLY A 122 -8.27 -6.60 17.73
N SER A 123 -8.53 -5.33 17.97
CA SER A 123 -9.54 -4.59 17.20
C SER A 123 -9.06 -4.30 15.78
N TYR A 124 -9.97 -3.90 14.89
CA TYR A 124 -9.58 -3.46 13.54
C TYR A 124 -8.72 -2.19 13.62
N GLU A 125 -9.08 -1.29 14.53
CA GLU A 125 -8.41 -0.03 14.80
C GLU A 125 -6.97 -0.27 15.26
N ASP A 126 -6.74 -1.21 16.17
CA ASP A 126 -5.39 -1.58 16.61
C ASP A 126 -4.56 -2.16 15.46
N ALA A 127 -5.17 -2.99 14.60
CA ALA A 127 -4.48 -3.56 13.45
C ALA A 127 -4.05 -2.48 12.44
N MET A 128 -4.92 -1.49 12.17
CA MET A 128 -4.60 -0.38 11.28
C MET A 128 -3.55 0.57 11.88
N ALA A 129 -3.64 0.85 13.18
CA ALA A 129 -2.65 1.64 13.89
C ALA A 129 -1.27 0.97 13.82
N LEU A 130 -1.22 -0.35 14.06
CA LEU A 130 0.01 -1.12 13.94
C LEU A 130 0.61 -1.04 12.53
N LEU A 131 -0.19 -1.26 11.48
CA LEU A 131 0.30 -1.17 10.10
C LEU A 131 0.83 0.23 9.76
N SER A 132 0.18 1.29 10.26
CA SER A 132 0.65 2.66 10.10
C SER A 132 1.98 2.90 10.81
N ASP A 133 2.17 2.34 12.01
CA ASP A 133 3.41 2.48 12.77
C ASP A 133 4.58 1.76 12.10
N LEU A 134 4.33 0.61 11.46
CA LEU A 134 5.36 -0.17 10.76
C LEU A 134 5.98 0.58 9.57
N ASP A 135 5.25 1.48 8.90
CA ASP A 135 5.79 2.30 7.80
C ASP A 135 6.91 3.24 8.25
N ALA A 136 6.89 3.65 9.53
CA ALA A 136 7.89 4.53 10.12
C ALA A 136 9.08 3.78 10.74
N VAL A 137 9.06 2.44 10.79
CA VAL A 137 10.10 1.64 11.45
C VAL A 137 11.43 1.68 10.69
N ARG A 138 12.52 1.60 11.47
CA ARG A 138 13.90 1.43 10.99
C ARG A 138 14.47 0.15 11.64
N PRO A 139 15.06 -0.80 10.89
CA PRO A 139 15.24 -0.80 9.43
C PRO A 139 13.92 -0.76 8.65
N THR A 140 13.98 -0.32 7.38
CA THR A 140 12.77 -0.27 6.54
C THR A 140 12.24 -1.69 6.39
N LEU A 141 10.96 -1.87 6.71
CA LEU A 141 10.26 -3.13 6.56
C LEU A 141 9.55 -3.16 5.21
N PHE A 142 9.77 -4.23 4.47
CA PHE A 142 9.09 -4.49 3.21
C PHE A 142 8.00 -5.52 3.49
N ALA A 143 6.75 -5.16 3.21
CA ALA A 143 5.62 -6.06 3.36
C ALA A 143 5.53 -6.97 2.13
N ASP A 144 5.50 -8.28 2.36
CA ASP A 144 5.30 -9.29 1.31
C ASP A 144 3.83 -9.70 1.27
N THR A 145 3.26 -10.04 2.42
CA THR A 145 1.82 -10.33 2.56
C THR A 145 1.24 -9.69 3.81
N VAL A 146 0.00 -9.20 3.69
CA VAL A 146 -0.77 -8.64 4.80
C VAL A 146 -2.18 -9.16 4.70
N ASP A 147 -2.52 -10.11 5.57
CA ASP A 147 -3.82 -10.75 5.61
C ASP A 147 -4.58 -10.33 6.87
N LEU A 148 -5.80 -9.82 6.67
CA LEU A 148 -6.65 -9.35 7.74
C LEU A 148 -7.93 -10.18 7.78
N VAL A 149 -8.09 -11.01 8.81
CA VAL A 149 -9.20 -11.95 8.94
C VAL A 149 -10.07 -11.56 10.11
N SER A 150 -11.35 -11.31 9.83
CA SER A 150 -12.35 -11.09 10.87
C SER A 150 -12.64 -12.39 11.62
N LYS A 151 -12.49 -12.34 12.95
CA LYS A 151 -13.01 -13.31 13.92
C LYS A 151 -14.22 -12.64 14.59
N THR A 152 -15.17 -13.43 15.09
CA THR A 152 -16.48 -12.97 15.59
C THR A 152 -16.50 -11.64 16.34
N SER A 153 -15.53 -11.37 17.24
CA SER A 153 -15.41 -10.13 18.00
C SER A 153 -14.04 -9.44 17.91
N ALA A 154 -13.15 -9.90 17.02
CA ALA A 154 -11.77 -9.42 16.93
C ALA A 154 -11.21 -9.66 15.52
N VAL A 155 -10.12 -9.00 15.17
CA VAL A 155 -9.44 -9.20 13.90
C VAL A 155 -8.11 -9.90 14.15
N SER A 156 -7.78 -10.89 13.31
CA SER A 156 -6.46 -11.49 13.21
C SER A 156 -5.73 -10.85 12.04
N LEU A 157 -4.61 -10.21 12.34
CA LEU A 157 -3.69 -9.66 11.34
C LEU A 157 -2.51 -10.62 11.24
N GLN A 158 -2.30 -11.19 10.05
CA GLN A 158 -1.10 -11.93 9.70
C GLN A 158 -0.27 -11.08 8.75
N PHE A 159 0.97 -10.83 9.12
CA PHE A 159 1.90 -10.05 8.33
C PHE A 159 3.13 -10.90 8.04
N SER A 160 3.55 -10.94 6.77
CA SER A 160 4.86 -11.43 6.39
C SER A 160 5.61 -10.35 5.62
N GLY A 161 6.90 -10.27 5.85
CA GLY A 161 7.75 -9.29 5.21
C GLY A 161 9.22 -9.59 5.41
N HIS A 162 10.05 -8.66 4.98
CA HIS A 162 11.48 -8.76 5.14
C HIS A 162 12.12 -7.39 5.40
N PHE A 163 13.34 -7.42 5.92
CA PHE A 163 14.20 -6.26 6.03
C PHE A 163 15.63 -6.66 5.72
N TYR A 164 16.46 -5.67 5.35
CA TYR A 164 17.84 -5.94 4.95
C TYR A 164 18.82 -5.57 6.05
N CYS A 165 19.76 -6.45 6.34
CA CYS A 165 20.95 -6.15 7.13
C CYS A 165 22.20 -6.21 6.26
N SER A 166 23.23 -5.44 6.62
CA SER A 166 24.53 -5.56 5.99
C SER A 166 25.22 -6.87 6.38
N THR A 167 25.91 -7.50 5.44
CA THR A 167 26.88 -8.58 5.69
C THR A 167 28.18 -8.04 6.30
N SER A 168 28.43 -6.74 6.15
CA SER A 168 29.62 -6.06 6.64
C SER A 168 29.38 -5.62 8.07
N ALA A 169 30.01 -6.27 9.04
CA ALA A 169 29.89 -5.93 10.46
C ALA A 169 30.45 -4.53 10.84
N ARG A 170 30.76 -3.68 9.87
CA ARG A 170 31.31 -2.32 10.03
C ARG A 170 30.87 -1.43 8.86
N LEU A 171 30.04 -0.44 9.17
CA LEU A 171 29.83 0.78 8.37
C LEU A 171 29.65 1.98 9.29
#